data_AF-A0A354WX97-F1
#
_entry.id   AF-A0A354WX97-F1
#
_cell.length_a   1.000
_cell.length_b   1.000
_cell.length_c   1.000
_cell.angle_alpha   90.00
_cell.angle_beta   90.00
_cell.angle_gamma   90.00
#
_symmetry.space_group_name_H-M   'P 1'
#
loop_
_entity.id
_entity.type
_entity.pdbx_description
1 polymer ?
#
loop_
_entity_poly.entity_id
_entity_poly.type
_entity_poly.pdbx_seq_one_letter_code
_entity_poly.pdbx_strand_id
1 'polypeptide(L)'
;YGYQVLNRVLRLIIGTWEGDSNSFSANIMNAVTKLCVVYKEQLKDEVFSEKLGAISIKQLTRTARDRRKGSMGFAEAMVIEYNGKRKSNAGKLFMNKLYARDVSLWIEPDENEDFDDSEAFENFAIGQLGEDEESDNNESNA
;
A
#
# COMPACT_ATOMS: atom_id res chain seq x y z
N TYR A 1 -1.77 -4.15 9.09
CA TYR A 1 -1.70 -2.69 9.39
C TYR A 1 -2.55 -2.42 10.62
N GLY A 2 -2.02 -1.83 11.69
CA GLY A 2 -2.77 -1.60 12.94
C GLY A 2 -3.65 -0.33 12.93
N TYR A 3 -4.44 -0.14 13.99
CA TYR A 3 -5.39 0.98 14.16
C TYR A 3 -4.75 2.37 13.95
N GLN A 4 -3.54 2.58 14.47
CA GLN A 4 -2.85 3.86 14.35
C GLN A 4 -2.58 4.26 12.88
N VAL A 5 -2.22 3.27 12.04
CA VAL A 5 -2.00 3.50 10.61
C VAL A 5 -3.32 3.83 9.92
N LEU A 6 -4.39 3.08 10.21
CA LEU A 6 -5.70 3.34 9.64
C LEU A 6 -6.22 4.74 10.00
N ASN A 7 -6.14 5.12 11.28
CA ASN A 7 -6.54 6.45 11.75
C ASN A 7 -5.75 7.56 11.02
N ARG A 8 -4.43 7.40 10.85
CA ARG A 8 -3.60 8.36 10.09
C ARG A 8 -4.01 8.44 8.62
N VAL A 9 -4.23 7.29 7.96
CA VAL A 9 -4.65 7.24 6.55
C VAL A 9 -5.97 7.96 6.33
N LEU A 10 -6.96 7.71 7.19
CA LEU A 10 -8.26 8.37 7.11
C LEU A 10 -8.12 9.89 7.30
N ARG A 11 -7.36 10.34 8.30
CA ARG A 11 -7.10 11.77 8.53
C ARG A 11 -6.42 12.43 7.33
N LEU A 12 -5.44 11.77 6.72
CA LEU A 12 -4.76 12.29 5.54
C LEU A 12 -5.71 12.43 4.34
N ILE A 13 -6.51 11.40 4.04
CA ILE A 13 -7.44 11.45 2.89
C ILE A 13 -8.50 12.53 3.11
N ILE A 14 -9.11 12.57 4.31
CA ILE A 14 -10.13 13.56 4.66
C ILE A 14 -9.54 14.98 4.62
N GLY A 15 -8.39 15.21 5.25
CA GLY A 15 -7.78 16.54 5.31
C GLY A 15 -7.20 17.02 3.98
N THR A 16 -6.96 16.13 3.01
CA THR A 16 -6.40 16.50 1.70
C THR A 16 -7.48 16.78 0.67
N TRP A 17 -8.55 15.99 0.66
CA TRP A 17 -9.55 16.01 -0.41
C TRP A 17 -10.99 16.18 0.07
N GLU A 18 -11.22 16.26 1.38
CA GLU A 18 -12.53 16.59 1.97
C GLU A 18 -13.71 15.75 1.47
N GLY A 19 -13.44 14.53 1.01
CA GLY A 19 -14.47 13.64 0.46
C GLY A 19 -14.75 13.81 -1.03
N ASP A 20 -13.85 14.43 -1.81
CA ASP A 20 -13.92 14.46 -3.28
C ASP A 20 -14.24 13.08 -3.85
N SER A 21 -15.06 13.03 -4.90
CA SER A 21 -15.47 11.77 -5.51
C SER A 21 -14.26 10.90 -5.90
N ASN A 22 -14.26 9.66 -5.40
CA ASN A 22 -13.21 8.64 -5.55
C ASN A 22 -11.94 8.85 -4.70
N SER A 23 -11.86 9.87 -3.85
CA SER A 23 -10.76 10.06 -2.89
C SER A 23 -10.59 8.86 -1.93
N PHE A 24 -11.68 8.15 -1.62
CA PHE A 24 -11.71 6.92 -0.82
C PHE A 24 -11.65 5.62 -1.64
N SER A 25 -11.23 5.67 -2.90
CA SER A 25 -11.07 4.43 -3.67
C SER A 25 -10.03 3.51 -3.02
N ALA A 26 -10.23 2.19 -3.16
CA ALA A 26 -9.32 1.18 -2.61
C ALA A 26 -7.86 1.40 -3.04
N ASN A 27 -7.64 1.87 -4.27
CA ASN A 27 -6.30 2.16 -4.77
C ASN A 27 -5.64 3.35 -4.06
N ILE A 28 -6.38 4.41 -3.76
CA ILE A 28 -5.87 5.57 -3.03
C ILE A 28 -5.61 5.19 -1.57
N MET A 29 -6.56 4.53 -0.90
CA MET A 29 -6.37 4.09 0.48
C MET A 29 -5.12 3.20 0.62
N ASN A 30 -4.96 2.20 -0.25
CA ASN A 30 -3.80 1.32 -0.23
C ASN A 30 -2.48 2.06 -0.51
N ALA A 31 -2.51 3.06 -1.40
CA ALA A 31 -1.35 3.89 -1.67
C ALA A 31 -0.95 4.72 -0.44
N VAL A 32 -1.91 5.41 0.19
CA VAL A 32 -1.67 6.24 1.38
C VAL A 32 -1.21 5.38 2.56
N THR A 33 -1.81 4.20 2.77
CA THR A 33 -1.36 3.21 3.77
C THR A 33 0.11 2.85 3.54
N LYS A 34 0.48 2.53 2.30
CA LYS A 34 1.87 2.20 1.96
C LYS A 34 2.82 3.36 2.22
N LEU A 35 2.44 4.59 1.87
CA LEU A 35 3.23 5.79 2.16
C LEU A 35 3.44 5.97 3.67
N CYS A 36 2.38 5.83 4.49
CA CYS A 36 2.46 5.96 5.94
C CYS A 36 3.43 4.96 6.56
N VAL A 37 3.40 3.71 6.10
CA VAL A 37 4.23 2.63 6.67
C VAL A 37 5.68 2.72 6.19
N VAL A 38 5.90 3.02 4.91
CA VAL A 38 7.25 3.11 4.32
C VAL A 38 8.01 4.33 4.82
N TYR A 39 7.36 5.48 4.92
CA TYR A 39 8.02 6.75 5.21
C TYR A 39 7.89 7.17 6.67
N LYS A 40 6.94 6.62 7.44
CA LYS A 40 6.74 6.90 8.87
C LYS A 40 6.76 8.41 9.15
N GLU A 41 7.73 8.88 9.93
CA GLU A 41 7.92 10.28 10.32
C GLU A 41 8.48 11.19 9.20
N GLN A 42 9.03 10.61 8.13
CA GLN A 42 9.54 11.36 6.97
C GLN A 42 8.38 11.92 6.13
N LEU A 43 7.24 11.22 6.11
CA LEU A 43 6.00 11.73 5.55
C LEU A 43 5.41 12.75 6.53
N LYS A 44 5.46 14.04 6.17
CA LYS A 44 4.86 15.10 6.98
C LYS A 44 3.42 15.33 6.52
N ASP A 45 2.47 15.18 7.44
CA ASP A 45 1.04 15.19 7.12
C ASP A 45 0.61 16.53 6.51
N GLU A 46 1.08 17.64 7.07
CA GLU A 46 0.81 19.00 6.55
C GLU A 46 1.33 19.19 5.12
N VAL A 47 2.52 18.68 4.81
CA VAL A 47 3.11 18.76 3.47
C VAL A 47 2.34 17.87 2.50
N PHE A 48 1.89 16.71 2.97
CA PHE A 48 1.06 15.82 2.17
C PHE A 48 -0.24 16.52 1.78
N SER A 49 -0.99 17.05 2.74
CA SER A 49 -2.25 17.74 2.46
C SER A 49 -2.06 18.98 1.59
N GLU A 50 -1.01 19.78 1.84
CA GLU A 50 -0.71 20.97 1.03
C GLU A 50 -0.43 20.61 -0.43
N LYS A 51 0.40 19.59 -0.68
CA LYS A 51 0.83 19.23 -2.04
C LYS A 51 -0.22 18.44 -2.79
N LEU A 52 -0.78 17.42 -2.16
CA LEU A 52 -1.74 16.53 -2.80
C LEU A 52 -3.13 17.15 -2.90
N GLY A 53 -3.47 18.09 -2.01
CA GLY A 53 -4.71 18.87 -2.07
C GLY A 53 -4.68 19.94 -3.17
N ALA A 54 -3.49 20.32 -3.65
CA ALA A 54 -3.35 21.26 -4.77
C ALA A 54 -3.70 20.64 -6.14
N ILE A 55 -3.85 19.32 -6.23
CA ILE A 55 -4.24 18.62 -7.45
C ILE A 55 -5.56 17.85 -7.26
N SER A 56 -6.38 17.84 -8.31
CA SER A 56 -7.63 17.08 -8.28
C SER A 56 -7.40 15.57 -8.28
N ILE A 57 -8.32 14.81 -7.68
CA ILE A 57 -8.32 13.33 -7.75
C ILE A 57 -8.29 12.82 -9.20
N LYS A 58 -8.95 13.53 -10.12
CA LYS A 58 -8.95 13.18 -11.56
C LYS A 58 -7.55 13.31 -12.17
N GLN A 59 -6.85 14.41 -11.86
CA GLN A 59 -5.46 14.61 -12.31
C GLN A 59 -4.53 13.56 -11.71
N LEU A 60 -4.62 13.32 -10.39
CA LEU A 60 -3.83 12.29 -9.72
C LEU A 60 -4.07 10.91 -10.34
N THR A 61 -5.33 10.57 -10.63
CA THR A 61 -5.70 9.29 -11.25
C THR A 61 -5.08 9.11 -12.63
N ARG A 62 -5.07 10.17 -13.47
CA ARG A 62 -4.42 10.12 -14.78
C ARG A 62 -2.92 9.87 -14.62
N THR A 63 -2.25 10.66 -13.80
CA THR A 63 -0.81 10.52 -13.54
C THR A 63 -0.45 9.15 -12.96
N ALA A 64 -1.29 8.60 -12.08
CA ALA A 64 -1.09 7.27 -11.51
C ALA A 64 -1.15 6.18 -12.58
N ARG A 65 -2.14 6.24 -13.48
CA ARG A 65 -2.34 5.25 -14.55
C ARG A 65 -1.21 5.25 -15.57
N ASP A 66 -0.66 6.42 -15.89
CA ASP A 66 0.48 6.56 -16.80
C ASP A 66 1.76 5.91 -16.24
N ARG A 67 1.85 5.79 -14.91
CA ARG A 67 2.97 5.13 -14.22
C ARG A 67 2.78 3.63 -14.14
N ARG A 68 1.69 3.21 -13.47
CA ARG A 68 1.43 1.81 -13.19
C ARG A 68 -0.03 1.58 -12.82
N LYS A 69 -0.53 0.39 -13.14
CA LYS A 69 -1.86 -0.05 -12.70
C LYS A 69 -1.92 -0.26 -11.18
N GLY A 70 -3.10 -0.06 -10.60
CA GLY A 70 -3.38 -0.29 -9.19
C GLY A 70 -2.82 0.77 -8.24
N SER A 71 -2.83 0.46 -6.94
CA SER A 71 -2.40 1.37 -5.86
C SER A 71 -0.94 1.80 -5.96
N MET A 72 -0.08 0.99 -6.58
CA MET A 72 1.35 1.32 -6.72
C MET A 72 1.57 2.55 -7.61
N GLY A 73 0.82 2.70 -8.71
CA GLY A 73 0.90 3.89 -9.55
C GLY A 73 0.47 5.16 -8.81
N PHE A 74 -0.53 5.06 -7.94
CA PHE A 74 -0.94 6.15 -7.06
C PHE A 74 0.15 6.51 -6.04
N ALA A 75 0.77 5.52 -5.40
CA ALA A 75 1.86 5.77 -4.45
C ALA A 75 3.06 6.47 -5.11
N GLU A 76 3.44 6.07 -6.32
CA GLU A 76 4.50 6.76 -7.08
C GLU A 76 4.11 8.20 -7.44
N ALA A 77 2.87 8.38 -7.95
CA ALA A 77 2.37 9.71 -8.29
C ALA A 77 2.36 10.63 -7.04
N MET A 78 1.94 10.11 -5.90
CA MET A 78 1.91 10.85 -4.64
C MET A 78 3.30 11.26 -4.15
N VAL A 79 4.29 10.37 -4.23
CA VAL A 79 5.68 10.70 -3.84
C VAL A 79 6.24 11.82 -4.71
N ILE A 80 5.92 11.83 -6.00
CA ILE A 80 6.39 12.87 -6.92
C ILE A 80 5.73 14.21 -6.61
N GLU A 81 4.42 14.22 -6.41
CA GLU A 81 3.70 15.45 -6.07
C GLU A 81 4.18 16.00 -4.72
N TYR A 82 4.32 15.15 -3.71
CA TYR A 82 4.85 15.52 -2.40
C TYR A 82 6.24 16.17 -2.48
N ASN A 83 7.15 15.57 -3.27
CA ASN A 83 8.51 16.07 -3.43
C ASN A 83 8.56 17.40 -4.21
N GLY A 84 7.67 17.55 -5.19
CA GLY A 84 7.64 18.69 -6.10
C GLY A 84 9.00 18.98 -6.76
N LYS A 85 9.24 20.24 -7.10
CA LYS A 85 10.47 20.71 -7.77
C LYS A 85 11.60 21.12 -6.80
N ARG A 86 11.63 20.57 -5.58
CA ARG A 86 12.63 20.94 -4.56
C ARG A 86 14.05 20.62 -5.04
N LYS A 87 14.98 21.59 -4.92
CA LYS A 87 16.40 21.40 -5.28
C LYS A 87 17.15 20.55 -4.24
N SER A 88 16.89 20.77 -2.96
CA SER A 88 17.51 20.02 -1.87
C SER A 88 16.89 18.62 -1.70
N ASN A 89 17.70 17.67 -1.22
CA ASN A 89 17.23 16.33 -0.84
C ASN A 89 16.65 16.28 0.58
N ALA A 90 16.84 17.34 1.38
CA ALA A 90 16.26 17.41 2.72
C ALA A 90 14.73 17.34 2.65
N GLY A 91 14.15 16.38 3.38
CA GLY A 91 12.70 16.16 3.44
C GLY A 91 12.07 15.56 2.17
N LYS A 92 12.87 15.07 1.21
CA LYS A 92 12.35 14.31 0.07
C LYS A 92 12.07 12.87 0.45
N LEU A 93 10.98 12.33 -0.08
CA LEU A 93 10.66 10.92 -0.04
C LEU A 93 11.32 10.20 -1.21
N PHE A 94 12.18 9.24 -0.94
CA PHE A 94 12.89 8.50 -1.98
C PHE A 94 12.02 7.37 -2.55
N MET A 95 11.84 7.36 -3.87
CA MET A 95 11.00 6.40 -4.59
C MET A 95 11.38 4.94 -4.32
N ASN A 96 12.69 4.65 -4.25
CA ASN A 96 13.20 3.29 -4.06
C ASN A 96 12.65 2.62 -2.80
N LYS A 97 12.31 3.39 -1.75
CA LYS A 97 11.73 2.85 -0.53
C LYS A 97 10.35 2.21 -0.74
N LEU A 98 9.58 2.64 -1.74
CA LEU A 98 8.27 2.03 -2.06
C LEU A 98 8.37 0.57 -2.53
N TYR A 99 9.54 0.16 -3.03
CA TYR A 99 9.75 -1.17 -3.58
C TYR A 99 10.48 -2.13 -2.64
N ALA A 100 10.89 -1.66 -1.46
CA ALA A 100 11.51 -2.52 -0.46
C ALA A 100 10.53 -3.64 -0.07
N ARG A 101 11.00 -4.89 -0.11
CA ARG A 101 10.20 -6.11 0.14
C ARG A 101 9.66 -6.19 1.57
N ASP A 102 10.28 -5.49 2.51
CA ASP A 102 10.01 -5.70 3.94
C ASP A 102 8.72 -5.09 4.45
N VAL A 103 8.01 -4.22 3.71
CA VAL A 103 6.84 -3.48 4.26
C VAL A 103 5.75 -4.42 4.81
N SER A 104 5.66 -5.64 4.31
CA SER A 104 4.74 -6.69 4.77
C SER A 104 5.10 -7.27 6.14
N LEU A 105 6.37 -7.19 6.56
CA LEU A 105 6.93 -7.89 7.73
C LEU A 105 7.14 -7.00 8.96
N TRP A 106 6.86 -5.69 8.90
CA TRP A 106 6.96 -4.78 10.07
C TRP A 106 5.71 -4.87 10.95
N ILE A 107 5.19 -6.09 11.13
CA ILE A 107 4.36 -6.43 12.28
C ILE A 107 5.39 -6.65 13.39
N GLU A 108 5.68 -5.60 14.16
CA GLU A 108 6.23 -5.87 15.49
C GLU A 108 5.10 -6.60 16.25
N PRO A 109 5.34 -7.82 16.77
CA PRO A 109 4.39 -8.45 17.66
C PRO A 109 4.12 -7.46 18.79
N ASP A 110 2.85 -7.12 19.01
CA ASP A 110 2.49 -6.44 20.24
C ASP A 110 2.89 -7.40 21.37
N GLU A 111 3.81 -6.99 22.23
CA GLU A 111 4.29 -7.82 23.36
C GLU A 111 3.17 -8.16 24.37
N ASN A 112 1.91 -7.80 24.10
CA ASN A 112 0.76 -7.98 24.98
C ASN A 112 -0.36 -8.89 24.46
N GLU A 113 -0.19 -9.60 23.33
CA GLU A 113 -1.16 -10.62 22.93
C GLU A 113 -0.46 -11.95 22.64
N ASP A 114 -0.67 -12.92 23.53
CA ASP A 114 -0.39 -14.35 23.32
C ASP A 114 -1.29 -14.90 22.19
N PHE A 115 -1.12 -14.40 20.97
CA PHE A 115 -1.82 -14.88 19.79
C PHE A 115 -0.98 -15.97 19.14
N ASP A 116 -1.38 -17.23 19.36
CA ASP A 116 -0.76 -18.41 18.78
C ASP A 116 -1.00 -18.45 17.25
N ASP A 117 -0.03 -17.91 16.50
CA ASP A 117 -0.08 -17.77 15.03
C ASP A 117 0.24 -19.08 14.29
N SER A 118 0.34 -20.21 15.01
CA SER A 118 0.63 -21.53 14.42
C SER A 118 -0.48 -22.02 13.48
N GLU A 119 -1.75 -21.76 13.82
CA GLU A 119 -2.90 -22.20 13.01
C GLU A 119 -3.04 -21.41 11.70
N ALA A 120 -2.62 -20.14 11.68
CA ALA A 120 -2.67 -19.31 10.48
C ALA A 120 -1.61 -19.71 9.44
N PHE A 121 -0.45 -20.17 9.90
CA PHE A 121 0.61 -20.71 9.05
C PHE A 121 0.26 -22.08 8.47
N GLU A 122 -0.39 -22.95 9.25
CA GLU A 122 -0.75 -24.30 8.83
C GLU A 122 -1.83 -24.30 7.74
N ASN A 123 -2.83 -23.41 7.84
CA ASN A 123 -3.84 -23.24 6.79
C ASN A 123 -3.28 -22.68 5.47
N PHE A 124 -2.20 -21.90 5.52
CA PHE A 124 -1.54 -21.40 4.31
C PHE A 124 -0.64 -22.47 3.66
N ALA A 125 0.05 -23.28 4.46
CA ALA A 125 0.90 -24.36 3.98
C ALA A 125 0.11 -25.52 3.36
N ILE A 126 -1.03 -25.91 3.96
CA ILE A 126 -1.88 -26.98 3.44
C ILE A 126 -2.55 -26.57 2.11
N GLY A 127 -2.89 -25.29 1.94
CA GLY A 127 -3.48 -24.80 0.69
C GLY A 127 -2.55 -24.78 -0.53
N GLN A 128 -1.23 -24.94 -0.34
CA GLN A 128 -0.24 -24.94 -1.43
C GLN A 128 0.24 -26.34 -1.88
N LEU A 129 -0.14 -27.42 -1.18
CA LEU A 129 0.35 -28.78 -1.46
C LEU A 129 -0.72 -29.73 -2.04
N GLY A 130 -1.84 -29.20 -2.55
CA GLY A 130 -3.01 -29.99 -2.92
C GLY A 130 -3.34 -30.15 -4.40
N GLU A 131 -2.49 -29.71 -5.33
CA GLU A 131 -2.75 -29.90 -6.78
C GLU A 131 -1.47 -30.30 -7.51
N ASP A 132 -1.07 -31.55 -7.34
CA ASP A 132 -0.22 -32.29 -8.29
C ASP A 132 -0.51 -33.80 -8.10
N GLU A 133 -1.63 -34.30 -8.62
CA GLU A 133 -1.73 -35.71 -9.00
C GLU A 133 -2.11 -35.84 -10.48
N GLU A 134 -1.08 -36.19 -11.25
CA GLU A 134 -1.05 -37.02 -12.44
C GLU A 134 -2.39 -37.59 -12.91
N SER A 135 -2.82 -37.19 -14.11
CA SER A 135 -3.66 -38.04 -14.95
C SER A 135 -2.91 -38.38 -16.24
N ASP A 136 -2.12 -39.44 -16.20
CA ASP A 136 -1.58 -40.08 -17.40
C ASP A 136 -1.85 -41.60 -17.35
N ASN A 137 -2.68 -42.04 -18.31
CA ASN A 137 -2.79 -43.40 -18.87
C ASN A 137 -3.46 -44.49 -17.98
N ASN A 138 -4.23 -45.47 -18.46
CA ASN A 138 -4.50 -45.99 -19.80
C ASN A 138 -5.74 -46.93 -19.80
N GLU A 139 -6.30 -47.18 -20.99
CA GLU A 139 -6.94 -48.43 -21.47
C GLU A 139 -8.32 -48.95 -20.98
N SER A 140 -9.27 -48.96 -21.94
CA SER A 140 -9.95 -50.14 -22.52
C SER A 140 -10.63 -51.18 -21.59
N ASN A 141 -11.97 -51.24 -21.62
CA ASN A 141 -12.77 -52.41 -22.07
C ASN A 141 -14.23 -52.33 -21.60
N ALA A 142 -15.16 -52.29 -22.55
CA ALA A 142 -16.40 -53.09 -22.66
C ALA A 142 -17.40 -52.38 -23.60
#